data_AF-A0A2T6VJC9-F1
#
_entry.id   AF-A0A2T6VJC9-F1
#
_cell.length_a   1.000
_cell.length_b   1.000
_cell.length_c   1.000
_cell.angle_alpha   90.00
_cell.angle_beta   90.00
_cell.angle_gamma   90.00
#
_symmetry.space_group_name_H-M   'P 1'
#
loop_
_entity.id
_entity.type
_entity.pdbx_description
1 polymer ?
#
loop_
_entity_poly.entity_id
_entity_poly.type
_entity_poly.pdbx_seq_one_letter_code
_entity_poly.pdbx_strand_id
1 'polypeptide(L)'
;KTAVIQGNVQIKKGKDRLFADKVSVFLNDKRKPERYEATGNTHFNIFTEDNREISGSADKLIYNALNGEYKLLQNAVVREVGKSNVITGDEIILNKTKGYADVLGSAKRPAKFVFDMEDINEENRKAKLKKKGAKEKP
;
A
#
# COMPACT_ATOMS: atom_id res chain seq x y z
N LYS A 1 -1.22 5.62 26.27
CA LYS A 1 -1.03 4.24 26.80
C LYS A 1 -0.59 3.32 25.68
N THR A 2 0.11 2.21 25.98
CA THR A 2 0.59 1.27 24.95
C THR A 2 0.20 -0.15 25.29
N ALA A 3 -0.35 -0.88 24.32
CA ALA A 3 -0.55 -2.32 24.40
C ALA A 3 0.44 -3.01 23.47
N VAL A 4 1.05 -4.11 23.91
CA VAL A 4 2.03 -4.86 23.12
C VAL A 4 1.49 -6.28 22.91
N ILE A 5 1.52 -6.71 21.66
CA ILE A 5 1.09 -8.04 21.22
C ILE A 5 2.29 -8.70 20.57
N GLN A 6 2.60 -9.95 20.94
CA GLN A 6 3.78 -10.69 20.46
C GLN A 6 3.43 -12.15 20.19
N GLY A 7 4.15 -12.75 19.24
CA GLY A 7 4.02 -14.15 18.85
C GLY A 7 2.97 -14.35 17.76
N ASN A 8 3.41 -14.36 16.49
CA ASN A 8 2.57 -14.56 15.31
C ASN A 8 1.33 -13.67 15.30
N VAL A 9 1.54 -12.36 15.43
CA VAL A 9 0.47 -11.39 15.55
C VAL A 9 -0.27 -11.29 14.22
N GLN A 10 -1.60 -11.39 14.29
CA GLN A 10 -2.49 -11.15 13.16
C GLN A 10 -3.52 -10.08 13.54
N ILE A 11 -3.50 -8.95 12.83
CA ILE A 11 -4.48 -7.88 12.95
C ILE A 11 -5.45 -7.97 11.76
N LYS A 12 -6.75 -7.92 12.06
CA LYS A 12 -7.84 -7.93 11.07
C LYS A 12 -8.69 -6.67 11.22
N LYS A 13 -8.85 -5.90 10.14
CA LYS A 13 -9.73 -4.72 10.08
C LYS A 13 -10.58 -4.79 8.81
N GLY A 14 -11.79 -5.35 8.93
CA GLY A 14 -12.62 -5.64 7.76
C GLY A 14 -11.93 -6.65 6.82
N LYS A 15 -11.67 -6.22 5.58
CA LYS A 15 -10.89 -7.01 4.60
C LYS A 15 -9.39 -6.92 4.83
N ASP A 16 -8.91 -5.83 5.43
CA ASP A 16 -7.48 -5.61 5.68
C ASP A 16 -6.91 -6.66 6.66
N ARG A 17 -5.66 -7.05 6.41
CA ARG A 17 -4.86 -7.99 7.20
C ARG A 17 -3.45 -7.44 7.38
N LEU A 18 -2.91 -7.58 8.59
CA LEU A 18 -1.53 -7.28 8.93
C LEU A 18 -0.98 -8.41 9.78
N PHE A 19 0.22 -8.85 9.47
CA PHE A 19 0.92 -9.92 10.15
C PHE A 19 2.29 -9.42 10.59
N ALA A 20 2.74 -9.82 11.78
CA ALA A 20 4.06 -9.50 12.30
C ALA A 20 4.42 -10.38 13.51
N ASP A 21 5.68 -10.37 13.91
CA ASP A 21 6.11 -11.03 15.15
C ASP A 21 5.69 -10.24 16.39
N LYS A 22 5.64 -8.90 16.26
CA LYS A 22 5.24 -7.98 17.32
C LYS A 22 4.45 -6.80 16.77
N VAL A 23 3.40 -6.39 17.49
CA VAL A 23 2.67 -5.15 17.24
C VAL A 23 2.54 -4.35 18.53
N SER A 24 2.91 -3.08 18.47
CA SER A 24 2.67 -2.10 19.55
C SER A 24 1.52 -1.17 19.15
N VAL A 25 0.47 -1.13 19.95
CA VAL A 25 -0.72 -0.29 19.74
C VAL A 25 -0.68 0.89 20.70
N PHE A 26 -0.62 2.09 20.13
CA PHE A 26 -0.61 3.35 20.88
C PHE A 26 -2.04 3.88 20.98
N LEU A 27 -2.49 4.07 22.22
CA LEU A 27 -3.85 4.47 22.58
C LEU A 27 -3.83 5.86 23.21
N ASN A 28 -4.82 6.69 22.86
CA ASN A 28 -5.07 7.94 23.56
C ASN A 28 -5.76 7.75 24.92
N ASP A 29 -6.04 8.88 25.58
CA ASP A 29 -6.65 8.92 26.90
C ASP A 29 -8.05 8.29 26.93
N LYS A 30 -8.76 8.30 25.80
CA LYS A 30 -10.06 7.64 25.61
C LYS A 30 -9.93 6.16 25.25
N ARG A 31 -8.73 5.58 25.34
CA ARG A 31 -8.39 4.20 24.95
C ARG A 31 -8.68 3.88 23.48
N LYS A 32 -8.68 4.89 22.60
CA LYS A 32 -8.82 4.69 21.16
C LYS A 32 -7.44 4.54 20.51
N PRO A 33 -7.24 3.56 19.59
CA PRO A 33 -6.00 3.43 18.85
C PRO A 33 -5.73 4.64 17.94
N GLU A 34 -4.52 5.16 18.02
CA GLU A 34 -4.03 6.25 17.15
C GLU A 34 -2.92 5.77 16.22
N ARG A 35 -2.11 4.80 16.67
CA ARG A 35 -0.99 4.27 15.90
C ARG A 35 -0.74 2.81 16.20
N TYR A 36 -0.33 2.08 15.18
CA TYR A 36 0.14 0.69 15.28
C TYR A 36 1.55 0.62 14.71
N GLU A 37 2.45 -0.04 15.43
CA GLU A 37 3.81 -0.32 14.95
C GLU A 37 4.04 -1.82 14.93
N ALA A 38 4.16 -2.37 13.74
CA ALA A 38 4.43 -3.78 13.48
C ALA A 38 5.90 -3.97 13.10
N THR A 39 6.53 -5.00 13.67
CA THR A 39 7.95 -5.32 13.44
C THR A 39 8.15 -6.83 13.43
N GLY A 40 9.12 -7.29 12.62
CA GLY A 40 9.45 -8.71 12.45
C GLY A 40 8.45 -9.41 11.53
N ASN A 41 8.95 -10.07 10.49
CA ASN A 41 8.17 -10.75 9.44
C ASN A 41 6.93 -9.95 8.99
N THR A 42 7.06 -8.63 8.85
CA THR A 42 5.90 -7.77 8.69
C THR A 42 5.40 -7.78 7.26
N HIS A 43 4.18 -8.28 7.07
CA HIS A 43 3.51 -8.29 5.78
C HIS A 43 2.03 -7.94 5.92
N PHE A 44 1.44 -7.39 4.87
CA PHE A 44 0.07 -6.90 4.90
C PHE A 44 -0.66 -7.18 3.60
N ASN A 45 -1.98 -7.12 3.70
CA ASN A 45 -2.91 -7.13 2.59
C ASN A 45 -4.03 -6.13 2.92
N ILE A 46 -4.19 -5.08 2.13
CA ILE A 46 -5.14 -4.00 2.34
C ILE A 46 -5.95 -3.74 1.09
N PHE A 47 -7.16 -3.21 1.27
CA PHE A 47 -8.02 -2.82 0.16
C PHE A 47 -8.15 -1.30 0.13
N THR A 48 -7.88 -0.71 -1.04
CA THR A 48 -8.13 0.71 -1.33
C THR A 48 -9.63 0.94 -1.55
N GLU A 49 -10.05 2.22 -1.56
CA GLU A 49 -11.46 2.58 -1.73
C GLU A 49 -12.01 2.19 -3.12
N ASP A 50 -11.15 2.11 -4.14
CA ASP A 50 -11.45 1.62 -5.49
C ASP A 50 -11.37 0.08 -5.61
N ASN A 51 -11.38 -0.64 -4.48
CA ASN A 51 -11.34 -2.11 -4.37
C ASN A 51 -10.06 -2.79 -4.90
N ARG A 52 -8.98 -2.06 -5.15
CA ARG A 52 -7.69 -2.71 -5.45
C ARG A 52 -7.14 -3.38 -4.19
N GLU A 53 -6.62 -4.58 -4.39
CA GLU A 53 -5.97 -5.34 -3.34
C GLU A 53 -4.46 -5.06 -3.39
N ILE A 54 -3.93 -4.48 -2.32
CA ILE A 54 -2.54 -4.09 -2.19
C ILE A 54 -1.89 -4.95 -1.12
N SER A 55 -0.84 -5.67 -1.51
CA SER A 55 -0.03 -6.49 -0.60
C SER A 55 1.38 -5.93 -0.48
N GLY A 56 2.06 -6.25 0.61
CA GLY A 56 3.43 -5.80 0.77
C GLY A 56 4.11 -6.30 2.03
N SER A 57 5.38 -5.93 2.16
CA SER A 57 6.24 -6.28 3.28
C SER A 57 7.23 -5.16 3.59
N ALA A 58 7.70 -5.11 4.83
CA ALA A 58 8.78 -4.23 5.28
C ALA A 58 9.36 -4.79 6.59
N ASP A 59 10.51 -4.29 7.04
CA ASP A 59 11.04 -4.67 8.36
C ASP A 59 10.19 -4.06 9.49
N LYS A 60 9.65 -2.86 9.23
CA LYS A 60 8.71 -2.17 10.12
C LYS A 60 7.56 -1.54 9.33
N LEU A 61 6.35 -1.69 9.84
CA LEU A 61 5.15 -1.00 9.35
C LEU A 61 4.60 -0.12 10.46
N ILE A 62 4.29 1.13 10.13
CA ILE A 62 3.57 2.05 11.01
C ILE A 62 2.24 2.39 10.35
N TYR A 63 1.13 2.10 11.03
CA TYR A 63 -0.20 2.54 10.60
C TYR A 63 -0.69 3.67 11.49
N ASN A 64 -0.97 4.83 10.90
CA ASN A 64 -1.60 5.95 11.57
C ASN A 64 -3.13 5.85 11.41
N ALA A 65 -3.81 5.54 12.51
CA ALA A 65 -5.24 5.31 12.53
C ALA A 65 -6.06 6.60 12.37
N LEU A 66 -5.44 7.77 12.58
CA LEU A 66 -6.10 9.07 12.50
C LEU A 66 -6.29 9.54 11.06
N ASN A 67 -5.32 9.25 10.17
CA ASN A 67 -5.34 9.69 8.78
C ASN A 67 -5.31 8.54 7.75
N GLY A 68 -5.27 7.29 8.21
CA GLY A 68 -5.30 6.11 7.35
C GLY A 68 -4.00 5.82 6.59
N GLU A 69 -2.90 6.42 7.02
CA GLU A 69 -1.59 6.31 6.36
C GLU A 69 -0.80 5.10 6.85
N TYR A 70 -0.17 4.41 5.90
CA TYR A 70 0.76 3.31 6.15
C TYR A 70 2.17 3.78 5.79
N LYS A 71 3.09 3.63 6.72
CA LYS A 71 4.51 3.90 6.51
C LYS A 71 5.29 2.59 6.60
N LEU A 72 5.84 2.17 5.48
CA LEU A 72 6.67 0.98 5.33
C LEU A 72 8.12 1.40 5.38
N LEU A 73 8.86 0.83 6.33
CA LEU A 73 10.22 1.23 6.65
C LEU A 73 11.16 0.04 6.51
N GLN A 74 12.21 0.24 5.73
CA GLN A 74 13.27 -0.71 5.40
C GLN A 74 12.78 -1.94 4.65
N ASN A 75 13.50 -2.31 3.58
CA ASN A 75 13.13 -3.42 2.69
C ASN A 75 11.66 -3.34 2.25
N ALA A 76 11.15 -2.12 2.02
CA ALA A 76 9.75 -1.88 1.74
C ALA A 76 9.41 -2.33 0.32
N VAL A 77 8.39 -3.20 0.21
CA VAL A 77 7.87 -3.73 -1.06
C VAL A 77 6.35 -3.62 -1.03
N VAL A 78 5.77 -3.10 -2.10
CA VAL A 78 4.31 -3.01 -2.30
C VAL A 78 3.98 -3.54 -3.68
N ARG A 79 2.88 -4.29 -3.78
CA ARG A 79 2.38 -4.92 -5.01
C ARG A 79 0.87 -4.78 -5.07
N GLU A 80 0.37 -4.54 -6.28
CA GLU A 80 -1.06 -4.66 -6.55
C GLU A 80 -1.36 -6.11 -6.97
N VAL A 81 -2.23 -6.79 -6.22
CA VAL A 81 -2.55 -8.20 -6.47
C VAL A 81 -3.29 -8.32 -7.80
N GLY A 82 -2.83 -9.23 -8.65
CA GLY A 82 -3.36 -9.43 -9.99
C GLY A 82 -2.77 -8.50 -11.07
N LYS A 83 -1.83 -7.60 -10.71
CA LYS A 83 -1.08 -6.77 -11.66
C LYS A 83 0.42 -7.00 -11.54
N SER A 84 1.16 -6.64 -12.59
CA SER A 84 2.63 -6.62 -12.60
C SER A 84 3.22 -5.41 -11.86
N ASN A 85 2.37 -4.61 -11.21
CA ASN A 85 2.76 -3.35 -10.58
C ASN A 85 3.50 -3.62 -9.25
N VAL A 86 4.73 -3.11 -9.14
CA VAL A 86 5.60 -3.29 -7.98
C VAL A 86 6.28 -1.99 -7.61
N ILE A 87 6.26 -1.66 -6.33
CA ILE A 87 6.96 -0.52 -5.75
C ILE A 87 7.97 -1.04 -4.72
N THR A 88 9.22 -0.60 -4.80
CA THR A 88 10.24 -0.93 -3.81
C THR A 88 11.03 0.28 -3.41
N GLY A 89 11.41 0.39 -2.13
CA GLY A 89 12.21 1.50 -1.63
C GLY A 89 12.73 1.25 -0.23
N ASP A 90 13.42 2.26 0.31
CA ASP A 90 13.81 2.26 1.71
C ASP A 90 12.64 2.67 2.61
N GLU A 91 11.82 3.60 2.13
CA GLU A 91 10.59 4.04 2.76
C GLU A 91 9.48 4.14 1.70
N ILE A 92 8.29 3.63 2.01
CA ILE A 92 7.07 3.81 1.21
C ILE A 92 5.97 4.34 2.12
N ILE A 93 5.37 5.46 1.75
CA ILE A 93 4.20 6.04 2.42
C ILE A 93 3.00 5.79 1.52
N LEU A 94 1.99 5.08 2.02
CA LEU A 94 0.77 4.78 1.30
C LEU A 94 -0.44 5.36 2.04
N ASN A 95 -1.25 6.15 1.34
CA ASN A 95 -2.51 6.63 1.88
C ASN A 95 -3.67 5.99 1.13
N LYS A 96 -4.40 5.10 1.80
CA LYS A 96 -5.48 4.34 1.16
C LYS A 96 -6.70 5.17 0.76
N THR A 97 -6.91 6.31 1.42
CA THR A 97 -8.05 7.22 1.16
C THR A 97 -7.71 8.22 0.05
N LYS A 98 -6.48 8.70 0.00
CA LYS A 98 -6.03 9.64 -1.04
C LYS A 98 -5.48 8.94 -2.29
N GLY A 99 -5.22 7.64 -2.22
CA GLY A 99 -4.84 6.81 -3.36
C GLY A 99 -3.41 7.02 -3.89
N TYR A 100 -2.54 7.72 -3.14
CA TYR A 100 -1.14 7.92 -3.53
C TYR A 100 -0.18 7.02 -2.75
N ALA A 101 1.00 6.83 -3.34
CA ALA A 101 2.16 6.21 -2.72
C ALA A 101 3.41 7.05 -2.98
N ASP A 102 4.07 7.53 -1.93
CA ASP A 102 5.36 8.20 -2.00
C ASP A 102 6.47 7.19 -1.69
N VAL A 103 7.57 7.25 -2.42
CA VAL A 103 8.68 6.28 -2.31
C VAL A 103 9.99 7.04 -2.14
N LEU A 104 10.68 6.76 -1.05
CA LEU A 104 12.01 7.27 -0.80
C LEU A 104 13.01 6.12 -0.90
N GLY A 105 14.02 6.34 -1.74
CA GLY A 105 15.17 5.45 -1.87
C GLY A 105 16.36 5.96 -1.08
N SER A 106 17.28 5.05 -0.76
CA SER A 106 18.61 5.36 -0.25
C SER A 106 19.67 4.95 -1.27
N ALA A 107 20.93 5.33 -1.04
CA ALA A 107 22.05 4.94 -1.91
C ALA A 107 22.19 3.42 -2.06
N LYS A 108 21.82 2.64 -1.03
CA LYS A 108 21.86 1.17 -1.04
C LYS A 108 20.58 0.55 -1.61
N ARG A 109 19.45 1.26 -1.54
CA ARG A 109 18.13 0.82 -2.01
C ARG A 109 17.42 1.95 -2.74
N PRO A 110 17.66 2.15 -4.04
CA PRO A 110 16.99 3.19 -4.80
C PRO A 110 15.49 2.92 -4.87
N ALA A 111 14.69 3.99 -4.97
CA ALA A 111 13.27 3.88 -5.25
C ALA A 111 13.09 3.25 -6.64
N LYS A 112 12.23 2.23 -6.74
CA LYS A 112 11.86 1.60 -8.02
C LYS A 112 10.35 1.47 -8.11
N PHE A 113 9.84 1.79 -9.28
CA PHE A 113 8.44 1.65 -9.65
C PHE A 113 8.37 0.88 -10.97
N VAL A 114 7.71 -0.26 -10.96
CA VAL A 114 7.42 -1.09 -12.13
C VAL A 114 5.91 -1.10 -12.32
N PHE A 115 5.45 -0.82 -13.53
CA PHE A 115 4.04 -0.82 -13.87
C PHE A 115 3.84 -1.43 -15.26
N ASP A 116 2.69 -2.06 -15.43
CA ASP A 116 2.28 -2.56 -16.74
C ASP A 116 1.72 -1.44 -17.62
N MET A 117 2.10 -1.43 -18.90
CA MET A 117 1.60 -0.47 -19.89
C MET A 117 0.41 -1.01 -20.68
N GLU A 118 -0.01 -2.26 -20.51
CA GLU A 118 -1.13 -2.87 -21.24
C GLU A 118 -2.43 -2.05 -21.12
N ASP A 119 -2.79 -1.59 -19.91
CA ASP A 119 -3.97 -0.76 -19.66
C ASP A 119 -3.91 0.55 -20.48
N ILE A 120 -2.75 1.22 -20.47
CA ILE A 120 -2.51 2.49 -21.20
C ILE A 120 -2.58 2.24 -22.72
N ASN A 121 -2.00 1.14 -23.18
CA ASN A 121 -2.00 0.77 -24.58
C ASN A 121 -3.41 0.48 -25.09
N GLU A 122 -4.25 -0.19 -24.29
CA GLU A 122 -5.62 -0.50 -24.65
C GLU A 122 -6.52 0.74 -24.69
N GLU A 123 -6.40 1.64 -23.71
CA GLU A 123 -7.12 2.93 -23.72
C GLU A 123 -6.74 3.77 -24.95
N ASN A 124 -5.45 3.86 -25.26
CA ASN A 124 -4.96 4.55 -26.45
C ASN A 124 -5.51 3.93 -27.75
N ARG A 125 -5.64 2.61 -27.81
CA ARG A 125 -6.26 1.91 -28.95
C ARG A 125 -7.75 2.25 -29.07
N LYS A 126 -8.51 2.21 -27.96
CA LYS A 126 -9.92 2.58 -27.91
C LYS A 126 -10.15 4.04 -28.31
N ALA A 127 -9.29 4.96 -27.85
CA ALA A 127 -9.34 6.39 -28.20
C ALA A 127 -9.07 6.64 -29.70
N LYS A 128 -8.09 5.94 -30.29
CA LYS A 128 -7.81 6.00 -31.74
C LYS A 128 -9.00 5.52 -32.58
N LEU A 129 -9.66 4.43 -32.16
CA LEU A 129 -10.84 3.89 -32.85
C LEU A 129 -12.04 4.86 -32.79
N LYS A 130 -12.30 5.48 -31.64
CA LYS A 130 -13.36 6.52 -31.50
C LYS A 130 -13.12 7.74 -32.39
N LYS A 131 -11.86 8.21 -32.49
CA LYS A 131 -11.50 9.35 -33.37
C LYS A 131 -11.64 9.04 -34.85
N LYS A 132 -11.40 7.79 -35.28
CA LYS A 132 -11.63 7.36 -36.68
C LYS A 132 -13.12 7.30 -37.01
N GLY A 133 -13.93 6.66 -36.17
CA GLY A 133 -15.37 6.57 -36.39
C GLY A 133 -16.13 7.90 -36.33
N ALA A 134 -15.58 8.91 -35.65
CA ALA A 134 -16.14 10.28 -35.63
C ALA A 134 -15.78 11.11 -36.87
N LYS A 135 -14.73 10.75 -37.61
CA LYS A 135 -14.34 11.40 -38.89
C LYS A 135 -15.06 10.81 -40.11
N GLU A 136 -15.68 9.64 -39.95
CA GLU A 136 -16.38 8.91 -41.04
C GLU A 136 -17.91 9.04 -40.98
N LYS A 137 -18.47 9.80 -40.02
CA LYS A 137 -19.90 10.15 -40.04
C LYS A 137 -20.10 11.45 -40.84
N PRO A 138 -20.89 11.42 -41.94
CA PRO A 138 -21.19 12.59 -42.76
C PRO A 138 -22.11 13.59 -42.04
#